data_AF-A0A4Y2K0D5-F1
#
_entry.id   AF-A0A4Y2K0D5-F1
#
_cell.length_a   1.000
_cell.length_b   1.000
_cell.length_c   1.000
_cell.angle_alpha   90.00
_cell.angle_beta   90.00
_cell.angle_gamma   90.00
#
_symmetry.space_group_name_H-M   'P 1'
#
loop_
_entity.id
_entity.type
_entity.pdbx_description
1 polymer ?
#
loop_
_entity_poly.entity_id
_entity_poly.type
_entity_poly.pdbx_seq_one_letter_code
_entity_poly.pdbx_strand_id
1 'polypeptide(L)'
;AFADDLALIIGGRTARDLEKNTNLALAKISTHLDSLKLSLSIHKCQAVVYRSISSQKFSRRNSTILSKKPTFKINNTSIKVTDSLKILGIYIDQKLSWTAHINSLHEKILTLTSNFNRIVKTEWSVDKVLIKTWYLTTIEKSLLSGASVWGGALTKIQADRLHSIQRVFLLKFTRGYRTTSTIVLNVLSGIPPLHITAEAEFKKFQIWVRRSNHFNNIIDSVPLDYNINIKNIASDIKLISPPEQLLNPDFEVYTDGSRMEDGVGLAVCTFQNSQNMDNFLFKLNEYNSVFQAELAAIQYAANWAATNNKRISIFSDSLSSIMALKSAHSRSKFVNSTKQILISAKDLVGLSWVKAHVGIPGNEWADHQAKLAITIGEKLEIPAPRSFLNRKIKAFILQTWNNYWNSYNSASGIRVREYIGAVSPKF
;
A
#
# COMPACT_ATOMS: atom_id res chain seq x y z
N ALA A 1 11.62 15.26 -10.61
CA ALA A 1 10.89 15.29 -11.89
C ALA A 1 10.03 14.03 -12.00
N PHE A 2 8.85 14.15 -12.57
CA PHE A 2 7.99 13.03 -12.91
C PHE A 2 7.46 13.27 -14.32
N ALA A 3 7.88 12.43 -15.27
CA ALA A 3 7.69 12.70 -16.70
C ALA A 3 8.19 14.11 -17.07
N ASP A 4 7.31 14.97 -17.58
CA ASP A 4 7.54 16.36 -17.97
C ASP A 4 7.41 17.37 -16.80
N ASP A 5 6.86 16.95 -15.66
CA ASP A 5 6.70 17.82 -14.49
C ASP A 5 8.00 17.90 -13.65
N LEU A 6 8.50 19.12 -13.45
CA LEU A 6 9.61 19.42 -12.55
C LEU A 6 9.11 20.07 -11.26
N ALA A 7 9.50 19.50 -10.11
CA ALA A 7 9.28 20.09 -8.80
C ALA A 7 10.62 20.51 -8.19
N LEU A 8 10.71 21.75 -7.71
CA LEU A 8 11.87 22.33 -7.07
C LEU A 8 11.54 22.73 -5.64
N ILE A 9 12.34 22.27 -4.67
CA ILE A 9 12.18 22.61 -3.25
C ILE A 9 13.45 23.34 -2.81
N ILE A 10 13.29 24.59 -2.36
CA ILE A 10 14.40 25.43 -1.92
C ILE A 10 14.06 26.04 -0.57
N GLY A 11 15.05 26.03 0.32
CA GLY A 11 14.99 26.67 1.63
C GLY A 11 15.77 27.98 1.68
N GLY A 12 15.34 28.87 2.56
CA GLY A 12 16.07 30.08 2.93
C GLY A 12 15.77 30.45 4.38
N ARG A 13 16.77 30.99 5.09
CA ARG A 13 16.59 31.46 6.48
C ARG A 13 15.71 32.70 6.53
N THR A 14 15.85 33.58 5.54
CA THR A 14 15.00 34.76 5.34
C THR A 14 14.28 34.70 4.00
N ALA A 15 13.26 35.56 3.81
CA ALA A 15 12.59 35.69 2.52
C ALA A 15 13.55 36.16 1.41
N ARG A 16 14.55 36.99 1.75
CA ARG A 16 15.59 37.44 0.81
C ARG A 16 16.51 36.28 0.41
N ASP A 17 16.92 35.45 1.36
CA ASP A 17 17.74 34.27 1.06
C ASP A 17 16.97 33.28 0.20
N LEU A 18 15.69 33.05 0.51
CA LEU A 18 14.82 32.18 -0.28
C LEU A 18 14.71 32.69 -1.72
N GLU A 19 14.49 33.99 -1.91
CA GLU A 19 14.43 34.61 -3.23
C GLU A 19 15.75 34.46 -4.00
N LYS A 20 16.87 34.82 -3.37
CA LYS A 20 18.21 34.71 -3.96
C LYS A 20 18.53 33.25 -4.34
N ASN A 21 18.38 32.31 -3.42
CA ASN A 21 18.67 30.90 -3.63
C ASN A 21 17.80 30.31 -4.74
N THR A 22 16.51 30.67 -4.76
CA THR A 22 15.57 30.17 -5.76
C THR A 22 15.91 30.70 -7.15
N ASN A 23 16.16 32.00 -7.29
CA ASN A 23 16.53 32.59 -8.57
C ASN A 23 17.85 32.04 -9.11
N LEU A 24 18.86 31.82 -8.25
CA LEU A 24 20.11 31.17 -8.64
C LEU A 24 19.88 29.74 -9.15
N ALA A 25 19.04 28.96 -8.48
CA ALA A 25 18.72 27.60 -8.91
C ALA A 25 17.93 27.58 -10.22
N LEU A 26 16.94 28.46 -10.37
CA LEU A 26 16.15 28.61 -11.59
C LEU A 26 17.02 28.99 -12.79
N ALA A 27 17.98 29.90 -12.63
CA ALA A 27 18.93 30.27 -13.68
C ALA A 27 19.79 29.09 -14.11
N LYS A 28 20.31 28.30 -13.15
CA LYS A 28 21.07 27.08 -13.44
C LYS A 28 20.24 26.04 -14.17
N ILE A 29 18.99 25.83 -13.74
CA ILE A 29 18.07 24.89 -14.38
C ILE A 29 17.77 25.33 -15.80
N SER A 30 17.46 26.61 -16.04
CA SER A 30 17.21 27.12 -17.39
C SER A 30 18.43 26.86 -18.30
N THR A 31 19.61 27.29 -17.88
CA THR A 31 20.86 27.12 -18.65
C THR A 31 21.12 25.65 -18.99
N HIS A 32 20.89 24.74 -18.02
CA HIS A 32 21.09 23.32 -18.25
C HIS A 32 20.04 22.73 -19.20
N LEU A 33 18.77 23.10 -19.06
CA LEU A 33 17.71 22.65 -19.96
C LEU A 33 17.94 23.17 -21.38
N ASP A 34 18.39 24.42 -21.54
CA ASP A 34 18.75 25.00 -22.82
C ASP A 34 19.90 24.22 -23.48
N SER A 35 20.92 23.80 -22.70
CA SER A 35 22.01 22.94 -23.20
C SER A 35 21.53 21.56 -23.68
N LEU A 36 20.42 21.06 -23.11
CA LEU A 36 19.75 19.83 -23.50
C LEU A 36 18.68 20.02 -24.58
N LYS A 37 18.53 21.25 -25.11
CA LYS A 37 17.48 21.65 -26.06
C LYS A 37 16.06 21.42 -25.54
N LEU A 38 15.86 21.57 -24.22
CA LEU A 38 14.56 21.47 -23.55
C LEU A 38 14.07 22.86 -23.15
N SER A 39 12.83 23.20 -23.52
CA SER A 39 12.22 24.50 -23.20
C SER A 39 11.24 24.41 -22.02
N LEU A 40 11.32 25.35 -21.07
CA LEU A 40 10.32 25.49 -19.99
C LEU A 40 9.12 26.33 -20.42
N SER A 41 7.93 25.83 -20.16
CA SER A 41 6.69 26.63 -20.26
C SER A 41 6.56 27.58 -19.05
N ILE A 42 7.27 28.72 -19.07
CA ILE A 42 7.36 29.65 -17.93
C ILE A 42 5.97 30.09 -17.43
N HIS A 43 5.01 30.30 -18.32
CA HIS A 43 3.63 30.68 -17.96
C HIS A 43 2.85 29.60 -17.19
N LYS A 44 3.27 28.33 -17.29
CA LYS A 44 2.71 27.22 -16.51
C LYS A 44 3.43 27.02 -15.18
N CYS A 45 4.61 27.63 -14.99
CA CYS A 45 5.34 27.56 -13.74
C CYS A 45 4.56 28.28 -12.64
N GLN A 46 4.49 27.65 -11.48
CA GLN A 46 3.85 28.18 -10.30
C GLN A 46 4.73 27.88 -9.09
N ALA A 47 4.63 28.74 -8.08
CA ALA A 47 5.32 28.56 -6.81
C ALA A 47 4.36 28.76 -5.65
N VAL A 48 4.50 27.93 -4.63
CA VAL A 48 3.89 28.14 -3.32
C VAL A 48 5.00 28.37 -2.31
N VAL A 49 4.84 29.38 -1.47
CA VAL A 49 5.82 29.73 -0.44
C VAL A 49 5.17 29.54 0.90
N TYR A 50 5.82 28.76 1.76
CA TYR A 50 5.35 28.51 3.12
C TYR A 50 6.49 28.69 4.12
N ARG A 51 6.12 28.91 5.38
CA ARG A 51 7.02 29.01 6.51
C ARG A 51 6.70 27.88 7.49
N SER A 52 7.72 27.26 8.07
CA SER A 52 7.52 26.26 9.13
C SER A 52 6.79 26.87 10.33
N ILE A 53 5.89 26.10 10.94
CA ILE A 53 5.19 26.46 12.19
C ILE A 53 6.20 26.84 13.28
N SER A 54 7.32 26.11 13.38
CA SER A 54 8.39 26.41 14.36
C SER A 54 9.02 27.80 14.19
N SER A 55 8.93 28.37 12.98
CA SER A 55 9.47 29.69 12.64
C SER A 55 8.42 30.81 12.63
N GLN A 56 7.18 30.50 12.98
CA GLN A 56 6.07 31.46 13.09
C GLN A 56 6.38 32.55 14.13
N LYS A 57 7.02 32.20 15.24
CA LYS A 57 7.46 33.13 16.31
C LYS A 57 8.42 34.23 15.85
N PHE A 58 9.12 34.01 14.74
CA PHE A 58 10.03 34.99 14.15
C PHE A 58 9.33 35.93 13.15
N SER A 59 8.01 35.79 12.97
CA SER A 59 7.19 36.70 12.20
C SER A 59 6.60 37.75 13.13
N ARG A 60 6.64 39.04 12.73
CA ARG A 60 6.04 40.14 13.50
C ARG A 60 4.56 39.93 13.85
N ARG A 61 3.84 39.14 13.03
CA ARG A 61 2.41 38.85 13.20
C ARG A 61 2.15 37.44 13.71
N ASN A 62 3.17 36.71 14.17
CA ASN A 62 3.06 35.28 14.47
C ASN A 62 2.32 34.54 13.36
N SER A 63 2.75 34.71 12.10
CA SER A 63 2.11 34.11 10.93
C SER A 63 3.08 33.24 10.15
N THR A 64 2.58 32.13 9.63
CA THR A 64 3.27 31.26 8.67
C THR A 64 3.21 31.81 7.23
N ILE A 65 2.42 32.85 6.99
CA ILE A 65 2.33 33.52 5.70
C ILE A 65 3.30 34.71 5.67
N LEU A 66 4.08 34.81 4.60
CA LEU A 66 4.94 35.97 4.35
C LEU A 66 4.10 37.20 4.01
N SER A 67 4.38 38.32 4.67
CA SER A 67 3.70 39.60 4.37
C SER A 67 4.00 40.12 2.97
N LYS A 68 5.24 39.93 2.49
CA LYS A 68 5.67 40.22 1.12
C LYS A 68 6.10 38.92 0.47
N LYS A 69 5.44 38.56 -0.64
CA LYS A 69 5.79 37.37 -1.43
C LYS A 69 7.13 37.61 -2.15
N PRO A 70 8.05 36.63 -2.17
CA PRO A 70 9.29 36.73 -2.93
C PRO A 70 9.00 36.73 -4.43
N THR A 71 9.91 37.31 -5.21
CA THR A 71 9.80 37.37 -6.67
C THR A 71 10.75 36.35 -7.31
N PHE A 72 10.18 35.33 -7.93
CA PHE A 72 10.95 34.32 -8.66
C PHE A 72 10.91 34.59 -10.16
N LYS A 73 12.07 34.50 -10.84
CA LYS A 73 12.20 34.78 -12.27
C LYS A 73 12.97 33.69 -13.00
N ILE A 74 12.53 33.39 -14.23
CA ILE A 74 13.26 32.59 -15.23
C ILE A 74 13.36 33.45 -16.48
N ASN A 75 14.56 33.66 -17.03
CA ASN A 75 14.78 34.48 -18.23
C ASN A 75 14.06 35.83 -18.16
N ASN A 76 14.24 36.55 -17.04
CA ASN A 76 13.55 37.80 -16.68
C ASN A 76 12.02 37.77 -16.57
N THR A 77 11.37 36.63 -16.79
CA THR A 77 9.93 36.44 -16.67
C THR A 77 9.57 35.98 -15.26
N SER A 78 8.64 36.68 -14.59
CA SER A 78 8.22 36.35 -13.23
C SER A 78 7.30 35.13 -13.18
N ILE A 79 7.55 34.23 -12.23
CA ILE A 79 6.71 33.06 -11.94
C ILE A 79 5.54 33.48 -11.04
N LYS A 80 4.36 32.89 -11.27
CA LYS A 80 3.18 33.12 -10.43
C LYS A 80 3.34 32.49 -9.04
N VAL A 81 3.35 33.32 -8.00
CA VAL A 81 3.33 32.85 -6.60
C VAL A 81 1.89 32.77 -6.08
N THR A 82 1.38 31.55 -5.92
CA THR A 82 0.01 31.26 -5.52
C THR A 82 -0.07 30.84 -4.04
N ASP A 83 -1.28 30.89 -3.49
CA ASP A 83 -1.55 30.45 -2.11
C ASP A 83 -1.64 28.92 -2.00
N SER A 84 -1.85 28.23 -3.12
CA SER A 84 -1.81 26.79 -3.24
C SER A 84 -1.28 26.36 -4.60
N LEU A 85 -0.68 25.17 -4.64
CA LEU A 85 -0.08 24.58 -5.83
C LEU A 85 -0.50 23.12 -5.96
N LYS A 86 -0.84 22.67 -7.17
CA LYS A 86 -1.15 21.28 -7.46
C LYS A 86 0.09 20.54 -7.97
N ILE A 87 0.47 19.45 -7.30
CA ILE A 87 1.54 18.54 -7.74
C ILE A 87 0.98 17.12 -7.71
N LEU A 88 1.04 16.41 -8.84
CA LEU A 88 0.58 15.02 -8.98
C LEU A 88 -0.85 14.78 -8.42
N GLY A 89 -1.74 15.75 -8.59
CA GLY A 89 -3.13 15.65 -8.11
C GLY A 89 -3.38 16.16 -6.67
N ILE A 90 -2.35 16.51 -5.92
CA ILE A 90 -2.44 16.96 -4.53
C ILE A 90 -2.21 18.46 -4.47
N TYR A 91 -3.03 19.19 -3.70
CA TYR A 91 -2.81 20.62 -3.47
C TYR A 91 -2.03 20.84 -2.18
N ILE A 92 -0.92 21.57 -2.28
CA ILE A 92 -0.16 22.05 -1.13
C ILE A 92 -0.47 23.53 -0.98
N ASP A 93 -1.05 23.94 0.15
CA ASP A 93 -1.31 25.33 0.48
C ASP A 93 -0.18 25.94 1.31
N GLN A 94 -0.06 27.26 1.28
CA GLN A 94 0.97 28.04 1.96
C GLN A 94 0.96 27.88 3.51
N LYS A 95 -0.12 27.35 4.09
CA LYS A 95 -0.22 27.04 5.52
C LYS A 95 0.10 25.58 5.84
N LEU A 96 0.34 24.75 4.83
CA LEU A 96 0.45 23.29 4.93
C LEU A 96 -0.74 22.67 5.67
N SER A 97 -1.92 23.27 5.55
CA SER A 97 -3.10 22.77 6.25
C SER A 97 -3.79 21.65 5.46
N TRP A 98 -3.56 21.50 4.17
CA TRP A 98 -4.30 20.60 3.27
C TRP A 98 -5.75 21.04 3.03
N THR A 99 -6.12 22.24 3.44
CA THR A 99 -7.49 22.77 3.28
C THR A 99 -7.83 22.92 1.80
N ALA A 100 -6.90 23.44 0.99
CA ALA A 100 -7.10 23.56 -0.45
C ALA A 100 -7.31 22.18 -1.11
N HIS A 101 -6.54 21.17 -0.68
CA HIS A 101 -6.68 19.81 -1.20
C HIS A 101 -8.04 19.21 -0.85
N ILE A 102 -8.41 19.23 0.44
CA ILE A 102 -9.67 18.63 0.89
C ILE A 102 -10.86 19.34 0.24
N ASN A 103 -10.82 20.66 0.07
CA ASN A 103 -11.89 21.37 -0.64
C ASN A 103 -12.01 20.95 -2.11
N SER A 104 -10.89 20.70 -2.79
CA SER A 104 -10.91 20.20 -4.17
C SER A 104 -11.54 18.81 -4.31
N LEU A 105 -11.54 18.01 -3.25
CA LEU A 105 -12.17 16.69 -3.24
C LEU A 105 -13.71 16.77 -3.32
N HIS A 106 -14.31 17.92 -2.97
CA HIS A 106 -15.75 18.12 -3.06
C HIS A 106 -16.24 18.11 -4.52
N GLU A 107 -15.60 18.87 -5.41
CA GLU A 107 -15.90 18.82 -6.84
C GLU A 107 -15.67 17.43 -7.44
N LYS A 108 -14.62 16.76 -6.95
CA LYS A 108 -14.28 15.40 -7.36
C LYS A 108 -15.38 14.40 -7.00
N ILE A 109 -15.92 14.44 -5.77
CA ILE A 109 -17.00 13.52 -5.38
C ILE A 109 -18.29 13.80 -6.15
N LEU A 110 -18.61 15.06 -6.43
CA LEU A 110 -19.80 15.41 -7.22
C LEU A 110 -19.69 14.84 -8.63
N THR A 111 -18.52 14.96 -9.25
CA THR A 111 -18.26 14.40 -10.58
C THR A 111 -18.35 12.88 -10.56
N LEU A 112 -17.70 12.22 -9.60
CA LEU A 112 -17.69 10.75 -9.49
C LEU A 112 -19.06 10.15 -9.15
N THR A 113 -19.92 10.90 -8.46
CA THR A 113 -21.27 10.44 -8.08
C THR A 113 -22.38 10.91 -9.01
N SER A 114 -22.07 11.77 -9.99
CA SER A 114 -23.06 12.30 -10.95
C SER A 114 -23.82 11.18 -11.67
N ASN A 115 -23.09 10.14 -12.09
CA ASN A 115 -23.65 8.98 -12.80
C ASN A 115 -24.57 8.11 -11.91
N PHE A 116 -24.41 8.16 -10.58
CA PHE A 116 -25.23 7.37 -9.66
C PHE A 116 -26.70 7.78 -9.70
N ASN A 117 -27.00 9.03 -10.08
CA ASN A 117 -28.37 9.50 -10.29
C ASN A 117 -29.14 8.69 -11.35
N ARG A 118 -28.43 8.00 -12.25
CA ARG A 118 -29.05 7.17 -13.31
C ARG A 118 -29.35 5.75 -12.84
N ILE A 119 -28.56 5.21 -11.92
CA ILE A 119 -28.58 3.79 -11.52
C ILE A 119 -29.07 3.56 -10.09
N VAL A 120 -29.20 4.62 -9.30
CA VAL A 120 -29.78 4.61 -7.96
C VAL A 120 -31.02 5.51 -7.98
N LYS A 121 -32.18 4.92 -8.29
CA LYS A 121 -33.49 5.59 -8.24
C LYS A 121 -34.19 5.26 -6.92
N THR A 122 -35.31 5.93 -6.64
CA THR A 122 -36.10 5.70 -5.42
C THR A 122 -36.75 4.31 -5.43
N GLU A 123 -37.35 3.93 -6.56
CA GLU A 123 -38.13 2.70 -6.71
C GLU A 123 -37.27 1.50 -7.12
N TRP A 124 -36.14 1.73 -7.79
CA TRP A 124 -35.23 0.67 -8.22
C TRP A 124 -33.77 1.11 -8.09
N SER A 125 -32.87 0.17 -7.82
CA SER A 125 -31.43 0.39 -7.94
C SER A 125 -30.74 -0.86 -8.40
N VAL A 126 -29.53 -0.65 -8.93
CA VAL A 126 -28.53 -1.71 -9.01
C VAL A 126 -28.26 -2.28 -7.62
N ASP A 127 -27.78 -3.52 -7.59
CA ASP A 127 -27.42 -4.23 -6.36
C ASP A 127 -26.52 -3.40 -5.42
N LYS A 128 -26.86 -3.40 -4.12
CA LYS A 128 -26.17 -2.60 -3.10
C LYS A 128 -24.72 -3.04 -2.93
N VAL A 129 -24.42 -4.33 -3.05
CA VAL A 129 -23.05 -4.85 -2.92
C VAL A 129 -22.19 -4.32 -4.07
N LEU A 130 -22.73 -4.28 -5.29
CA LEU A 130 -22.03 -3.71 -6.44
C LEU A 130 -21.78 -2.20 -6.27
N ILE A 131 -22.77 -1.43 -5.84
CA ILE A 131 -22.64 0.02 -5.61
C ILE A 131 -21.60 0.31 -4.51
N LYS A 132 -21.62 -0.47 -3.41
CA LYS A 132 -20.63 -0.37 -2.33
C LYS A 132 -19.23 -0.75 -2.81
N THR A 133 -19.11 -1.80 -3.62
CA THR A 133 -17.85 -2.22 -4.24
C THR A 133 -17.28 -1.13 -5.15
N TRP A 134 -18.11 -0.49 -5.96
CA TRP A 134 -17.70 0.63 -6.81
C TRP A 134 -17.18 1.81 -5.97
N TYR A 135 -17.86 2.15 -4.87
CA TYR A 135 -17.37 3.17 -3.95
C TYR A 135 -15.99 2.83 -3.39
N LEU A 136 -15.82 1.64 -2.81
CA LEU A 136 -14.58 1.23 -2.16
C LEU A 136 -13.39 1.08 -3.11
N THR A 137 -13.64 0.69 -4.36
CA THR A 137 -12.60 0.44 -5.37
C THR A 137 -12.24 1.68 -6.18
N THR A 138 -13.20 2.57 -6.44
CA THR A 138 -12.99 3.71 -7.35
C THR A 138 -13.11 5.04 -6.63
N ILE A 139 -14.26 5.31 -5.99
CA ILE A 139 -14.53 6.63 -5.41
C ILE A 139 -13.60 6.89 -4.22
N GLU A 140 -13.58 5.98 -3.25
CA GLU A 140 -12.72 6.10 -2.06
C GLU A 140 -11.25 6.20 -2.47
N LYS A 141 -10.76 5.34 -3.37
CA LYS A 141 -9.37 5.38 -3.85
C LYS A 141 -9.02 6.67 -4.56
N SER A 142 -9.97 7.25 -5.29
CA SER A 142 -9.80 8.54 -5.94
C SER A 142 -9.75 9.69 -4.93
N LEU A 143 -10.55 9.65 -3.87
CA LEU A 143 -10.54 10.66 -2.80
C LEU A 143 -9.30 10.56 -1.90
N LEU A 144 -8.86 9.33 -1.59
CA LEU A 144 -7.70 9.05 -0.75
C LEU A 144 -6.37 9.09 -1.53
N SER A 145 -6.39 9.54 -2.77
CA SER A 145 -5.17 9.76 -3.55
C SER A 145 -4.25 10.73 -2.81
N GLY A 146 -3.02 10.28 -2.51
CA GLY A 146 -2.06 11.06 -1.73
C GLY A 146 -2.30 11.09 -0.22
N ALA A 147 -3.26 10.34 0.32
CA ALA A 147 -3.54 10.30 1.76
C ALA A 147 -2.33 9.84 2.60
N SER A 148 -1.40 9.12 1.98
CA SER A 148 -0.07 8.81 2.54
C SER A 148 0.73 10.05 2.98
N VAL A 149 0.41 11.23 2.46
CA VAL A 149 1.05 12.50 2.78
C VAL A 149 0.16 13.36 3.68
N TRP A 150 -1.10 13.58 3.31
CA TRP A 150 -1.99 14.52 3.99
C TRP A 150 -2.83 13.90 5.12
N GLY A 151 -3.05 12.58 5.11
CA GLY A 151 -3.94 11.89 6.04
C GLY A 151 -3.48 11.92 7.50
N GLY A 152 -2.20 12.17 7.76
CA GLY A 152 -1.63 12.26 9.12
C GLY A 152 -1.72 13.64 9.78
N ALA A 153 -2.23 14.65 9.07
CA ALA A 153 -2.25 16.04 9.53
C ALA A 153 -3.68 16.61 9.59
N LEU A 154 -4.68 15.74 9.77
CA LEU A 154 -6.09 16.13 9.77
C LEU A 154 -6.50 16.79 11.09
N THR A 155 -7.04 18.00 10.99
CA THR A 155 -7.74 18.69 12.09
C THR A 155 -9.21 18.31 12.13
N LYS A 156 -9.91 18.63 13.23
CA LYS A 156 -11.38 18.44 13.33
C LYS A 156 -12.14 19.08 12.16
N ILE A 157 -11.78 20.31 11.78
CA ILE A 157 -12.39 21.03 10.65
C ILE A 157 -12.25 20.25 9.34
N GLN A 158 -11.09 19.63 9.14
CA GLN A 158 -10.80 18.85 7.93
C GLN A 158 -11.52 17.50 7.93
N ALA A 159 -11.59 16.85 9.09
CA ALA A 159 -12.40 15.64 9.28
C ALA A 159 -13.89 15.91 9.00
N ASP A 160 -14.44 17.01 9.52
CA ASP A 160 -15.82 17.43 9.29
C ASP A 160 -16.09 17.76 7.80
N ARG A 161 -15.09 18.34 7.11
CA ARG A 161 -15.19 18.57 5.67
C ARG A 161 -15.17 17.26 4.88
N LEU A 162 -14.33 16.30 5.26
CA LEU A 162 -14.30 14.96 4.67
C LEU A 162 -15.61 14.19 4.91
N HIS A 163 -16.24 14.36 6.07
CA HIS A 163 -17.59 13.85 6.31
C HIS A 163 -18.59 14.43 5.31
N SER A 164 -18.57 15.75 5.12
CA SER A 164 -19.47 16.43 4.19
C SER A 164 -19.27 15.96 2.74
N ILE A 165 -18.02 15.66 2.35
CA ILE A 165 -17.67 15.10 1.04
C ILE A 165 -18.20 13.67 0.91
N GLN A 166 -17.91 12.80 1.88
CA GLN A 166 -18.36 11.40 1.86
C GLN A 166 -19.89 11.29 1.91
N ARG A 167 -20.56 12.20 2.63
CA ARG A 167 -22.01 12.28 2.79
C ARG A 167 -22.76 12.30 1.46
N VAL A 168 -22.20 12.96 0.43
CA VAL A 168 -22.80 13.04 -0.92
C VAL A 168 -23.10 11.64 -1.46
N PHE A 169 -22.14 10.72 -1.32
CA PHE A 169 -22.32 9.33 -1.71
C PHE A 169 -23.21 8.58 -0.73
N LEU A 170 -22.96 8.72 0.58
CA LEU A 170 -23.66 7.94 1.61
C LEU A 170 -25.17 8.14 1.58
N LEU A 171 -25.66 9.38 1.39
CA LEU A 171 -27.09 9.66 1.27
C LEU A 171 -27.71 8.95 0.05
N LYS A 172 -27.01 8.92 -1.08
CA LYS A 172 -27.47 8.22 -2.28
C LYS A 172 -27.48 6.70 -2.05
N PHE A 173 -26.42 6.18 -1.44
CA PHE A 173 -26.23 4.76 -1.20
C PHE A 173 -27.28 4.19 -0.23
N THR A 174 -27.49 4.84 0.91
CA THR A 174 -28.43 4.36 1.93
C THR A 174 -29.88 4.76 1.63
N ARG A 175 -30.09 5.74 0.74
CA ARG A 175 -31.38 6.42 0.54
C ARG A 175 -31.94 7.03 1.84
N GLY A 176 -31.06 7.39 2.78
CA GLY A 176 -31.46 8.02 4.03
C GLY A 176 -31.96 9.45 3.83
N TYR A 177 -32.76 9.94 4.79
CA TYR A 177 -33.22 11.32 4.80
C TYR A 177 -32.04 12.30 4.86
N ARG A 178 -32.21 13.49 4.26
CA ARG A 178 -31.18 14.55 4.27
C ARG A 178 -30.79 15.01 5.68
N THR A 179 -31.64 14.75 6.68
CA THR A 179 -31.43 15.06 8.10
C THR A 179 -30.66 13.96 8.85
N THR A 180 -30.47 12.76 8.28
CA THR A 180 -29.76 11.66 8.93
C THR A 180 -28.28 12.01 9.13
N SER A 181 -27.73 11.85 10.33
CA SER A 181 -26.32 12.14 10.62
C SER A 181 -25.37 11.34 9.72
N THR A 182 -24.27 11.95 9.26
CA THR A 182 -23.27 11.27 8.42
C THR A 182 -22.64 10.09 9.15
N ILE A 183 -22.43 10.19 10.45
CA ILE A 183 -21.84 9.12 11.26
C ILE A 183 -22.79 7.92 11.30
N VAL A 184 -24.08 8.16 11.46
CA VAL A 184 -25.12 7.12 11.36
C VAL A 184 -25.13 6.49 9.96
N LEU A 185 -25.00 7.30 8.90
CA LEU A 185 -24.92 6.77 7.53
C LEU A 185 -23.68 5.88 7.33
N ASN A 186 -22.53 6.24 7.90
CA ASN A 186 -21.34 5.39 7.87
C ASN A 186 -21.61 4.03 8.50
N VAL A 187 -22.23 4.00 9.69
CA VAL A 187 -22.55 2.76 10.41
C VAL A 187 -23.53 1.90 9.62
N LEU A 188 -24.65 2.48 9.17
CA LEU A 188 -25.69 1.77 8.42
C LEU A 188 -25.21 1.24 7.05
N SER A 189 -24.21 1.89 6.45
CA SER A 189 -23.66 1.47 5.16
C SER A 189 -22.49 0.49 5.28
N GLY A 190 -21.97 0.27 6.50
CA GLY A 190 -20.73 -0.46 6.70
C GLY A 190 -19.53 0.21 6.02
N ILE A 191 -19.55 1.55 5.85
CA ILE A 191 -18.46 2.32 5.22
C ILE A 191 -17.80 3.19 6.29
N PRO A 192 -16.49 3.05 6.55
CA PRO A 192 -15.80 3.84 7.56
C PRO A 192 -15.75 5.33 7.20
N PRO A 193 -15.73 6.24 8.19
CA PRO A 193 -15.47 7.66 7.98
C PRO A 193 -14.19 7.89 7.17
N LEU A 194 -14.28 8.72 6.13
CA LEU A 194 -13.18 8.95 5.19
C LEU A 194 -11.88 9.45 5.86
N HIS A 195 -12.01 10.24 6.94
CA HIS A 195 -10.85 10.75 7.69
C HIS A 195 -10.09 9.62 8.42
N ILE A 196 -10.78 8.60 8.93
CA ILE A 196 -10.16 7.43 9.57
C ILE A 196 -9.41 6.60 8.52
N THR A 197 -10.01 6.38 7.35
CA THR A 197 -9.33 5.68 6.25
C THR A 197 -8.13 6.46 5.72
N ALA A 198 -8.21 7.80 5.67
CA ALA A 198 -7.08 8.65 5.28
C ALA A 198 -5.91 8.55 6.27
N GLU A 199 -6.20 8.60 7.58
CA GLU A 199 -5.19 8.42 8.63
C GLU A 199 -4.55 7.03 8.54
N ALA A 200 -5.34 5.99 8.27
CA ALA A 200 -4.86 4.63 8.10
C ALA A 200 -3.91 4.48 6.90
N GLU A 201 -4.19 5.11 5.76
CA GLU A 201 -3.29 5.13 4.60
C GLU A 201 -1.98 5.89 4.90
N PHE A 202 -2.04 6.97 5.67
CA PHE A 202 -0.85 7.65 6.19
C PHE A 202 0.00 6.72 7.06
N LYS A 203 -0.59 6.10 8.09
CA LYS A 203 0.11 5.17 8.99
C LYS A 203 0.71 3.99 8.25
N LYS A 204 -0.04 3.40 7.32
CA LYS A 204 0.45 2.32 6.44
C LYS A 204 1.67 2.72 5.64
N PHE A 205 1.69 3.93 5.07
CA PHE A 205 2.85 4.44 4.34
C PHE A 205 4.05 4.66 5.28
N GLN A 206 3.82 5.23 6.46
CA GLN A 206 4.86 5.44 7.47
C GLN A 206 5.51 4.12 7.91
N ILE A 207 4.72 3.07 8.08
CA ILE A 207 5.21 1.74 8.44
C ILE A 207 5.92 1.06 7.26
N TRP A 208 5.23 0.87 6.14
CA TRP A 208 5.71 0.03 5.03
C TRP A 208 6.87 0.64 4.24
N VAL A 209 6.80 1.96 3.99
CA VAL A 209 7.74 2.66 3.11
C VAL A 209 8.78 3.42 3.92
N ARG A 210 8.35 4.20 4.92
CA ARG A 210 9.25 5.03 5.73
C ARG A 210 9.94 4.29 6.86
N ARG A 211 9.48 3.08 7.22
CA ARG A 211 10.00 2.28 8.34
C ARG A 211 10.04 3.10 9.65
N SER A 212 9.00 3.88 9.89
CA SER A 212 8.89 4.71 11.10
C SER A 212 8.52 3.85 12.31
N ASN A 213 9.33 3.95 13.37
CA ASN A 213 9.10 3.22 14.62
C ASN A 213 7.89 3.76 15.44
N HIS A 214 7.38 4.94 15.08
CA HIS A 214 6.28 5.60 15.80
C HIS A 214 4.96 4.80 15.81
N PHE A 215 4.81 3.84 14.90
CA PHE A 215 3.60 3.05 14.74
C PHE A 215 3.85 1.54 14.91
N ASN A 216 4.95 1.18 15.60
CA ASN A 216 5.28 -0.23 15.84
C ASN A 216 4.24 -0.96 16.68
N ASN A 217 3.48 -0.24 17.50
CA ASN A 217 2.32 -0.77 18.22
C ASN A 217 1.21 -1.33 17.31
N ILE A 218 1.08 -0.84 16.06
CA ILE A 218 0.09 -1.36 15.11
C ILE A 218 0.51 -2.74 14.56
N ILE A 219 1.82 -3.01 14.51
CA ILE A 219 2.39 -4.23 13.94
C ILE A 219 3.03 -5.14 15.00
N ASP A 220 2.84 -4.84 16.28
CA ASP A 220 3.43 -5.56 17.41
C ASP A 220 4.96 -5.70 17.32
N SER A 221 5.63 -4.69 16.76
CA SER A 221 7.07 -4.68 16.49
C SER A 221 7.59 -5.83 15.61
N VAL A 222 6.71 -6.49 14.86
CA VAL A 222 7.07 -7.61 13.98
C VAL A 222 7.94 -7.13 12.81
N PRO A 223 9.04 -7.84 12.46
CA PRO A 223 9.87 -7.50 11.31
C PRO A 223 9.09 -7.67 10.01
N LEU A 224 9.01 -6.60 9.20
CA LEU A 224 8.28 -6.61 7.92
C LEU A 224 9.22 -6.83 6.74
N ASP A 225 8.72 -7.54 5.72
CA ASP A 225 9.41 -7.68 4.43
C ASP A 225 9.69 -6.30 3.81
N TYR A 226 10.75 -6.22 3.01
CA TYR A 226 11.20 -4.96 2.41
C TYR A 226 10.57 -4.73 1.05
N ASN A 227 10.13 -3.49 0.82
CA ASN A 227 9.61 -3.03 -0.45
C ASN A 227 10.75 -2.46 -1.31
N ILE A 228 11.31 -3.29 -2.18
CA ILE A 228 12.39 -2.93 -3.10
C ILE A 228 11.83 -2.13 -4.28
N ASN A 229 12.53 -1.08 -4.67
CA ASN A 229 12.24 -0.37 -5.91
C ASN A 229 12.69 -1.23 -7.10
N ILE A 230 11.78 -1.54 -8.02
CA ILE A 230 12.03 -2.37 -9.21
C ILE A 230 13.20 -1.83 -10.05
N LYS A 231 13.39 -0.50 -10.06
CA LYS A 231 14.50 0.14 -10.78
C LYS A 231 15.88 -0.26 -10.24
N ASN A 232 15.95 -0.69 -8.98
CA ASN A 232 17.19 -1.09 -8.32
C ASN A 232 17.47 -2.59 -8.46
N ILE A 233 16.60 -3.34 -9.14
CA ILE A 233 16.77 -4.78 -9.38
C ILE A 233 17.44 -4.94 -10.76
N ALA A 234 18.50 -5.74 -10.82
CA ALA A 234 19.19 -6.07 -12.06
C ALA A 234 18.26 -6.87 -13.00
N SER A 235 18.41 -6.68 -14.31
CA SER A 235 17.44 -7.20 -15.30
C SER A 235 17.41 -8.72 -15.38
N ASP A 236 18.55 -9.36 -15.18
CA ASP A 236 18.74 -10.81 -15.06
C ASP A 236 18.01 -11.42 -13.86
N ILE A 237 17.82 -10.67 -12.77
CA ILE A 237 17.09 -11.12 -11.57
C ILE A 237 15.57 -10.88 -11.71
N LYS A 238 15.14 -9.96 -12.58
CA LYS A 238 13.72 -9.62 -12.72
C LYS A 238 12.90 -10.78 -13.26
N LEU A 239 13.40 -11.46 -14.28
CA LEU A 239 12.71 -12.55 -14.96
C LEU A 239 13.50 -13.84 -14.77
N ILE A 240 12.91 -14.80 -14.06
CA ILE A 240 13.49 -16.13 -13.94
C ILE A 240 12.49 -17.12 -14.51
N SER A 241 13.00 -18.05 -15.29
CA SER A 241 12.25 -19.17 -15.83
C SER A 241 13.14 -20.40 -15.67
N PRO A 242 13.11 -21.04 -14.49
CA PRO A 242 13.78 -22.31 -14.32
C PRO A 242 13.19 -23.32 -15.32
N PRO A 243 13.97 -24.28 -15.82
CA PRO A 243 13.42 -25.34 -16.65
C PRO A 243 12.32 -26.07 -15.88
N GLU A 244 11.26 -26.51 -16.57
CA GLU A 244 10.16 -27.21 -15.89
C GLU A 244 10.66 -28.54 -15.29
N GLN A 245 11.47 -29.29 -16.04
CA GLN A 245 12.10 -30.52 -15.58
C GLN A 245 13.56 -30.57 -16.01
N LEU A 246 14.40 -31.17 -15.17
CA LEU A 246 15.76 -31.51 -15.54
C LEU A 246 15.79 -32.91 -16.16
N LEU A 247 16.68 -33.09 -17.14
CA LEU A 247 17.05 -34.42 -17.65
C LEU A 247 17.86 -35.14 -16.57
N ASN A 248 17.38 -36.29 -16.11
CA ASN A 248 17.99 -37.14 -15.07
C ASN A 248 18.27 -36.37 -13.76
N PRO A 249 17.25 -35.96 -13.00
CA PRO A 249 17.44 -35.39 -11.68
C PRO A 249 17.92 -36.47 -10.70
N ASP A 250 18.76 -36.10 -9.74
CA ASP A 250 19.14 -36.96 -8.61
C ASP A 250 17.93 -37.27 -7.71
N PHE A 251 17.05 -36.27 -7.55
CA PHE A 251 15.85 -36.34 -6.72
C PHE A 251 14.66 -35.61 -7.34
N GLU A 252 13.47 -36.18 -7.14
CA GLU A 252 12.21 -35.44 -7.23
C GLU A 252 11.94 -34.78 -5.88
N VAL A 253 11.52 -33.51 -5.88
CA VAL A 253 11.28 -32.77 -4.65
C VAL A 253 9.87 -32.19 -4.67
N TYR A 254 9.03 -32.64 -3.76
CA TYR A 254 7.68 -32.11 -3.60
C TYR A 254 7.67 -31.11 -2.45
N THR A 255 7.10 -29.93 -2.71
CA THR A 255 7.05 -28.83 -1.74
C THR A 255 5.63 -28.40 -1.49
N ASP A 256 5.30 -28.08 -0.25
CA ASP A 256 4.00 -27.54 0.12
C ASP A 256 4.12 -26.57 1.30
N GLY A 257 3.17 -25.65 1.42
CA GLY A 257 3.03 -24.71 2.52
C GLY A 257 1.60 -24.67 3.04
N SER A 258 1.42 -24.97 4.32
CA SER A 258 0.10 -25.01 4.94
C SER A 258 -0.11 -23.89 5.97
N ARG A 259 -1.37 -23.46 6.12
CA ARG A 259 -1.79 -22.59 7.21
C ARG A 259 -3.06 -23.16 7.83
N MET A 260 -2.97 -23.39 9.14
CA MET A 260 -4.09 -23.77 10.00
C MET A 260 -4.33 -22.67 11.05
N GLU A 261 -5.29 -22.88 11.96
CA GLU A 261 -5.59 -21.91 13.02
C GLU A 261 -4.42 -21.73 13.99
N ASP A 262 -3.67 -22.80 14.21
CA ASP A 262 -2.57 -22.96 15.19
C ASP A 262 -1.18 -22.60 14.62
N GLY A 263 -1.05 -22.34 13.33
CA GLY A 263 0.19 -21.85 12.76
C GLY A 263 0.33 -21.97 11.24
N VAL A 264 1.57 -21.81 10.80
CA VAL A 264 1.96 -21.88 9.40
C VAL A 264 3.15 -22.82 9.30
N GLY A 265 3.06 -23.82 8.43
CA GLY A 265 4.08 -24.83 8.25
C GLY A 265 4.46 -24.95 6.78
N LEU A 266 5.65 -25.46 6.52
CA LEU A 266 6.09 -25.82 5.18
C LEU A 266 6.86 -27.12 5.20
N ALA A 267 6.83 -27.83 4.08
CA ALA A 267 7.57 -29.07 3.91
C ALA A 267 8.30 -29.11 2.57
N VAL A 268 9.46 -29.76 2.60
CA VAL A 268 10.25 -30.13 1.42
C VAL A 268 10.54 -31.61 1.53
N CYS A 269 9.94 -32.41 0.64
CA CYS A 269 10.03 -33.87 0.67
C CYS A 269 10.81 -34.35 -0.55
N THR A 270 11.92 -35.05 -0.32
CA THR A 270 12.76 -35.60 -1.38
C THR A 270 12.35 -37.04 -1.69
N PHE A 271 12.38 -37.40 -2.97
CA PHE A 271 12.02 -38.71 -3.49
C PHE A 271 13.06 -39.21 -4.48
N GLN A 272 13.34 -40.51 -4.42
CA GLN A 272 14.16 -41.22 -5.39
C GLN A 272 13.47 -42.53 -5.76
N ASN A 273 13.34 -42.83 -7.05
CA ASN A 273 12.61 -44.02 -7.53
C ASN A 273 11.21 -44.18 -6.91
N SER A 274 10.46 -43.07 -6.78
CA SER A 274 9.14 -42.99 -6.16
C SER A 274 9.07 -43.36 -4.67
N GLN A 275 10.21 -43.47 -3.99
CA GLN A 275 10.28 -43.66 -2.54
C GLN A 275 10.70 -42.38 -1.85
N ASN A 276 10.05 -42.07 -0.73
CA ASN A 276 10.41 -40.91 0.10
C ASN A 276 11.75 -41.17 0.80
N MET A 277 12.66 -40.19 0.72
CA MET A 277 14.00 -40.27 1.30
C MET A 277 14.09 -39.43 2.56
N ASP A 278 14.02 -38.11 2.41
CA ASP A 278 14.11 -37.14 3.51
C ASP A 278 12.97 -36.13 3.45
N ASN A 279 12.52 -35.69 4.63
CA ASN A 279 11.50 -34.65 4.79
C ASN A 279 12.06 -33.53 5.66
N PHE A 280 12.08 -32.31 5.13
CA PHE A 280 12.45 -31.10 5.88
C PHE A 280 11.18 -30.34 6.24
N LEU A 281 10.91 -30.21 7.54
CA LEU A 281 9.69 -29.60 8.06
C LEU A 281 10.04 -28.33 8.84
N PHE A 282 9.42 -27.21 8.48
CA PHE A 282 9.65 -25.95 9.18
C PHE A 282 8.35 -25.29 9.63
N LYS A 283 8.37 -24.78 10.85
CA LYS A 283 7.33 -23.95 11.45
C LYS A 283 7.65 -22.48 11.24
N LEU A 284 6.74 -21.76 10.61
CA LEU A 284 6.78 -20.30 10.47
C LEU A 284 5.94 -19.62 11.57
N ASN A 285 6.07 -18.30 11.69
CA ASN A 285 5.25 -17.52 12.62
C ASN A 285 3.82 -17.34 12.10
N GLU A 286 2.87 -17.12 13.01
CA GLU A 286 1.43 -16.94 12.71
C GLU A 286 1.13 -15.75 11.77
N TYR A 287 2.03 -14.77 11.72
CA TYR A 287 1.91 -13.61 10.85
C TYR A 287 2.27 -13.90 9.39
N ASN A 288 2.96 -15.01 9.10
CA ASN A 288 3.31 -15.42 7.75
C ASN A 288 2.09 -15.95 6.99
N SER A 289 2.11 -15.88 5.66
CA SER A 289 1.01 -16.38 4.82
C SER A 289 1.35 -17.74 4.20
N VAL A 290 0.32 -18.50 3.78
CA VAL A 290 0.46 -19.71 2.93
C VAL A 290 1.42 -19.46 1.77
N PHE A 291 1.21 -18.37 1.02
CA PHE A 291 2.12 -17.95 -0.06
C PHE A 291 3.60 -17.85 0.35
N GLN A 292 3.90 -17.42 1.58
CA GLN A 292 5.28 -17.35 2.04
C GLN A 292 5.82 -18.72 2.43
N ALA A 293 4.98 -19.60 2.99
CA ALA A 293 5.34 -20.98 3.30
C ALA A 293 5.70 -21.74 2.02
N GLU A 294 4.83 -21.68 1.01
CA GLU A 294 5.04 -22.24 -0.32
C GLU A 294 6.34 -21.76 -0.96
N LEU A 295 6.54 -20.44 -0.98
CA LEU A 295 7.73 -19.85 -1.59
C LEU A 295 8.99 -20.15 -0.78
N ALA A 296 8.90 -20.24 0.55
CA ALA A 296 9.99 -20.65 1.41
C ALA A 296 10.38 -22.12 1.18
N ALA A 297 9.42 -23.00 0.91
CA ALA A 297 9.69 -24.40 0.56
C ALA A 297 10.48 -24.50 -0.75
N ILE A 298 10.06 -23.77 -1.80
CA ILE A 298 10.82 -23.68 -3.06
C ILE A 298 12.22 -23.08 -2.81
N GLN A 299 12.31 -22.02 -2.01
CA GLN A 299 13.58 -21.38 -1.67
C GLN A 299 14.53 -22.35 -0.97
N TYR A 300 14.02 -23.11 0.00
CA TYR A 300 14.80 -24.09 0.75
C TYR A 300 15.29 -25.22 -0.15
N ALA A 301 14.39 -25.81 -0.95
CA ALA A 301 14.75 -26.86 -1.91
C ALA A 301 15.86 -26.41 -2.87
N ALA A 302 15.73 -25.21 -3.43
CA ALA A 302 16.76 -24.65 -4.33
C ALA A 302 18.09 -24.40 -3.62
N ASN A 303 18.07 -23.90 -2.39
CA ASN A 303 19.28 -23.70 -1.59
C ASN A 303 19.94 -25.02 -1.20
N TRP A 304 19.15 -26.04 -0.85
CA TRP A 304 19.62 -27.39 -0.55
C TRP A 304 20.31 -28.01 -1.76
N ALA A 305 19.71 -27.88 -2.95
CA ALA A 305 20.31 -28.35 -4.20
C ALA A 305 21.66 -27.68 -4.50
N ALA A 306 21.72 -26.35 -4.37
CA ALA A 306 22.96 -25.60 -4.56
C ALA A 306 24.05 -25.99 -3.55
N THR A 307 23.69 -26.16 -2.27
CA THR A 307 24.63 -26.48 -1.19
C THR A 307 25.20 -27.89 -1.32
N ASN A 308 24.36 -28.86 -1.71
CA ASN A 308 24.75 -30.26 -1.85
C ASN A 308 25.22 -30.63 -3.27
N ASN A 309 25.22 -29.66 -4.20
CA ASN A 309 25.50 -29.86 -5.62
C ASN A 309 24.68 -31.02 -6.22
N LYS A 310 23.37 -31.00 -5.97
CA LYS A 310 22.41 -32.02 -6.44
C LYS A 310 21.47 -31.43 -7.49
N ARG A 311 21.16 -32.22 -8.51
CA ARG A 311 20.16 -31.87 -9.53
C ARG A 311 18.79 -32.31 -9.07
N ILE A 312 17.86 -31.38 -8.87
CA ILE A 312 16.51 -31.67 -8.38
C ILE A 312 15.43 -31.15 -9.33
N SER A 313 14.32 -31.88 -9.39
CA SER A 313 13.08 -31.40 -10.01
C SER A 313 12.07 -31.06 -8.93
N ILE A 314 11.80 -29.78 -8.72
CA ILE A 314 10.83 -29.29 -7.74
C ILE A 314 9.42 -29.32 -8.34
N PHE A 315 8.49 -29.94 -7.62
CA PHE A 315 7.07 -29.95 -7.91
C PHE A 315 6.33 -29.19 -6.81
N SER A 316 5.66 -28.11 -7.19
CA SER A 316 4.84 -27.29 -6.28
C SER A 316 3.48 -27.06 -6.89
N ASP A 317 2.41 -27.15 -6.09
CA ASP A 317 1.07 -26.79 -6.55
C ASP A 317 0.75 -25.29 -6.40
N SER A 318 1.66 -24.52 -5.82
CA SER A 318 1.52 -23.08 -5.62
C SER A 318 1.81 -22.29 -6.90
N LEU A 319 0.82 -22.25 -7.78
CA LEU A 319 0.85 -21.40 -8.99
C LEU A 319 1.16 -19.94 -8.64
N SER A 320 0.68 -19.47 -7.48
CA SER A 320 0.94 -18.11 -7.00
C SER A 320 2.44 -17.83 -6.75
N SER A 321 3.17 -18.79 -6.17
CA SER A 321 4.61 -18.70 -5.94
C SER A 321 5.39 -18.72 -7.25
N ILE A 322 5.04 -19.63 -8.16
CA ILE A 322 5.67 -19.73 -9.49
C ILE A 322 5.44 -18.43 -10.30
N MET A 323 4.22 -17.89 -10.29
CA MET A 323 3.90 -16.63 -10.96
C MET A 323 4.62 -15.43 -10.33
N ALA A 324 4.80 -15.42 -9.00
CA ALA A 324 5.58 -14.39 -8.33
C ALA A 324 7.07 -14.42 -8.73
N LEU A 325 7.63 -15.63 -8.90
CA LEU A 325 9.00 -15.83 -9.40
C LEU A 325 9.16 -15.41 -10.86
N LYS A 326 8.16 -15.67 -11.71
CA LYS A 326 8.14 -15.22 -13.11
C LYS A 326 7.87 -13.71 -13.26
N SER A 327 7.36 -13.02 -12.23
CA SER A 327 6.99 -11.60 -12.33
C SER A 327 8.18 -10.64 -12.24
N ALA A 328 8.43 -9.87 -13.30
CA ALA A 328 9.42 -8.78 -13.32
C ALA A 328 9.10 -7.59 -12.39
N HIS A 329 7.90 -7.56 -11.82
CA HIS A 329 7.39 -6.43 -11.04
C HIS A 329 7.34 -6.71 -9.53
N SER A 330 7.89 -7.84 -9.06
CA SER A 330 7.90 -8.15 -7.64
C SER A 330 8.72 -7.13 -6.85
N ARG A 331 8.08 -6.49 -5.87
CA ARG A 331 8.72 -5.54 -4.95
C ARG A 331 9.10 -6.15 -3.60
N SER A 332 8.77 -7.42 -3.37
CA SER A 332 9.09 -8.11 -2.12
C SER A 332 10.57 -8.50 -2.11
N LYS A 333 11.30 -8.14 -1.05
CA LYS A 333 12.69 -8.59 -0.87
C LYS A 333 12.74 -10.10 -0.73
N PHE A 334 11.81 -10.68 0.02
CA PHE A 334 11.70 -12.13 0.16
C PHE A 334 11.60 -12.84 -1.19
N VAL A 335 10.66 -12.43 -2.05
CA VAL A 335 10.54 -13.00 -3.42
C VAL A 335 11.83 -12.84 -4.23
N ASN A 336 12.42 -11.64 -4.22
CA ASN A 336 13.64 -11.39 -4.99
C ASN A 336 14.88 -12.14 -4.44
N SER A 337 14.90 -12.48 -3.14
CA SER A 337 15.95 -13.34 -2.58
C SER A 337 15.80 -14.79 -3.03
N THR A 338 14.57 -15.31 -3.12
CA THR A 338 14.31 -16.64 -3.71
C THR A 338 14.74 -16.69 -5.17
N LYS A 339 14.47 -15.62 -5.92
CA LYS A 339 14.94 -15.45 -7.29
C LYS A 339 16.47 -15.56 -7.39
N GLN A 340 17.20 -14.85 -6.54
CA GLN A 340 18.67 -14.92 -6.52
C GLN A 340 19.19 -16.33 -6.24
N ILE A 341 18.58 -17.06 -5.31
CA ILE A 341 18.94 -18.45 -5.01
C ILE A 341 18.70 -19.36 -6.22
N LEU A 342 17.56 -19.23 -6.89
CA LEU A 342 17.27 -20.00 -8.09
C LEU A 342 18.24 -19.70 -9.24
N ILE A 343 18.73 -18.47 -9.35
CA ILE A 343 19.80 -18.11 -10.31
C ILE A 343 21.13 -18.76 -9.90
N SER A 344 21.47 -18.78 -8.61
CA SER A 344 22.71 -19.44 -8.15
C SER A 344 22.65 -20.97 -8.33
N ALA A 345 21.46 -21.55 -8.28
CA ALA A 345 21.19 -22.96 -8.52
C ALA A 345 20.81 -23.24 -9.98
N LYS A 346 21.16 -22.33 -10.90
CA LYS A 346 20.93 -22.51 -12.35
C LYS A 346 21.61 -23.81 -12.78
N ASP A 347 20.88 -24.63 -13.54
CA ASP A 347 21.26 -25.97 -14.00
C ASP A 347 21.12 -27.12 -12.96
N LEU A 348 20.95 -26.78 -11.68
CA LEU A 348 20.68 -27.72 -10.59
C LEU A 348 19.19 -27.87 -10.25
N VAL A 349 18.35 -26.90 -10.62
CA VAL A 349 16.95 -26.89 -10.21
C VAL A 349 16.00 -26.78 -11.40
N GLY A 350 15.11 -27.75 -11.54
CA GLY A 350 13.87 -27.64 -12.31
C GLY A 350 12.71 -27.23 -11.40
N LEU A 351 11.73 -26.48 -11.93
CA LEU A 351 10.54 -26.05 -11.19
C LEU A 351 9.27 -26.24 -12.05
N SER A 352 8.48 -27.24 -11.68
CA SER A 352 7.20 -27.59 -12.31
C SER A 352 6.02 -27.26 -11.41
N TRP A 353 4.93 -26.81 -12.03
CA TRP A 353 3.64 -26.73 -11.37
C TRP A 353 2.93 -28.09 -11.45
N VAL A 354 2.39 -28.55 -10.33
CA VAL A 354 1.51 -29.72 -10.28
C VAL A 354 0.13 -29.33 -9.77
N LYS A 355 -0.90 -30.10 -10.13
CA LYS A 355 -2.26 -29.81 -9.67
C LYS A 355 -2.45 -30.32 -8.24
N ALA A 356 -2.97 -29.47 -7.37
CA ALA A 356 -3.33 -29.85 -6.00
C ALA A 356 -4.49 -30.88 -5.98
N HIS A 357 -4.46 -31.80 -5.02
CA HIS A 357 -5.55 -32.73 -4.67
C HIS A 357 -6.07 -33.61 -5.83
N VAL A 358 -5.16 -34.17 -6.63
CA VAL A 358 -5.52 -35.10 -7.72
C VAL A 358 -4.88 -36.49 -7.58
N GLY A 359 -4.39 -36.88 -6.40
CA GLY A 359 -3.82 -38.20 -6.20
C GLY A 359 -2.34 -38.33 -6.56
N ILE A 360 -1.57 -37.23 -6.65
CA ILE A 360 -0.12 -37.30 -6.87
C ILE A 360 0.54 -37.63 -5.53
N PRO A 361 1.11 -38.84 -5.34
CA PRO A 361 1.54 -39.29 -4.00
C PRO A 361 2.55 -38.36 -3.34
N GLY A 362 3.52 -37.83 -4.10
CA GLY A 362 4.51 -36.90 -3.57
C GLY A 362 3.93 -35.55 -3.12
N ASN A 363 2.95 -35.01 -3.87
CA ASN A 363 2.28 -33.75 -3.50
C ASN A 363 1.39 -33.93 -2.28
N GLU A 364 0.65 -35.03 -2.21
CA GLU A 364 -0.19 -35.35 -1.04
C GLU A 364 0.66 -35.60 0.20
N TRP A 365 1.82 -36.24 0.04
CA TRP A 365 2.79 -36.39 1.12
C TRP A 365 3.32 -35.04 1.59
N ALA A 366 3.72 -34.16 0.68
CA ALA A 366 4.19 -32.82 1.03
C ALA A 366 3.11 -32.00 1.77
N ASP A 367 1.86 -32.01 1.31
CA ASP A 367 0.73 -31.37 2.00
C ASP A 367 0.52 -31.91 3.43
N HIS A 368 0.58 -33.23 3.60
CA HIS A 368 0.51 -33.83 4.92
C HIS A 368 1.69 -33.40 5.82
N GLN A 369 2.92 -33.41 5.30
CA GLN A 369 4.10 -32.99 6.05
C GLN A 369 4.08 -31.49 6.39
N ALA A 370 3.57 -30.63 5.51
CA ALA A 370 3.46 -29.19 5.77
C ALA A 370 2.47 -28.89 6.90
N LYS A 371 1.41 -29.70 7.04
CA LYS A 371 0.49 -29.64 8.19
C LYS A 371 1.15 -30.11 9.48
N LEU A 372 1.89 -31.23 9.43
CA LEU A 372 2.66 -31.71 10.58
C LEU A 372 3.72 -30.70 11.03
N ALA A 373 4.35 -29.99 10.09
CA ALA A 373 5.38 -28.99 10.36
C ALA A 373 4.92 -27.87 11.29
N ILE A 374 3.61 -27.60 11.38
CA ILE A 374 3.04 -26.62 12.32
C ILE A 374 3.30 -27.01 13.78
N THR A 375 3.37 -28.31 14.07
CA THR A 375 3.52 -28.83 15.44
C THR A 375 4.96 -29.27 15.70
N ILE A 376 5.55 -30.02 14.78
CA ILE A 376 6.85 -30.68 14.97
C ILE A 376 8.00 -30.05 14.18
N GLY A 377 7.71 -29.12 13.28
CA GLY A 377 8.71 -28.52 12.39
C GLY A 377 9.68 -27.61 13.13
N GLU A 378 10.90 -27.53 12.64
CA GLU A 378 11.91 -26.61 13.17
C GLU A 378 11.51 -25.16 12.91
N LYS A 379 11.81 -24.26 13.86
CA LYS A 379 11.41 -22.86 13.71
C LYS A 379 12.23 -22.18 12.61
N LEU A 380 11.54 -21.65 11.60
CA LEU A 380 12.14 -20.85 10.53
C LEU A 380 11.60 -19.41 10.57
N GLU A 381 12.51 -18.46 10.80
CA GLU A 381 12.16 -17.04 10.91
C GLU A 381 12.22 -16.35 9.53
N ILE A 382 11.07 -15.91 9.02
CA ILE A 382 10.98 -15.08 7.82
C ILE A 382 10.11 -13.85 8.10
N PRO A 383 10.40 -12.68 7.47
CA PRO A 383 9.72 -11.44 7.78
C PRO A 383 8.23 -11.47 7.39
N ALA A 384 7.42 -10.66 8.06
CA ALA A 384 5.99 -10.58 7.80
C ALA A 384 5.67 -9.93 6.44
N PRO A 385 4.67 -10.44 5.72
CA PRO A 385 4.35 -9.98 4.38
C PRO A 385 3.54 -8.67 4.40
N ARG A 386 3.42 -7.99 3.26
CA ARG A 386 2.56 -6.80 3.12
C ARG A 386 1.10 -7.06 3.51
N SER A 387 0.61 -8.28 3.28
CA SER A 387 -0.73 -8.72 3.64
C SER A 387 -0.97 -8.70 5.16
N PHE A 388 0.05 -9.02 5.97
CA PHE A 388 -0.01 -8.88 7.43
C PHE A 388 -0.26 -7.43 7.84
N LEU A 389 0.52 -6.49 7.30
CA LEU A 389 0.31 -5.06 7.55
C LEU A 389 -1.09 -4.61 7.11
N ASN A 390 -1.55 -5.05 5.93
CA ASN A 390 -2.89 -4.71 5.46
C ASN A 390 -3.98 -5.20 6.44
N ARG A 391 -3.81 -6.39 7.04
CA ARG A 391 -4.73 -6.93 8.04
C ARG A 391 -4.70 -6.09 9.33
N LYS A 392 -3.51 -5.72 9.82
CA LYS A 392 -3.36 -4.84 10.99
C LYS A 392 -3.95 -3.45 10.77
N ILE A 393 -3.76 -2.87 9.58
CA ILE A 393 -4.38 -1.57 9.22
C ILE A 393 -5.91 -1.67 9.16
N LYS A 394 -6.47 -2.77 8.64
CA LYS A 394 -7.93 -3.00 8.67
C LYS A 394 -8.45 -3.10 10.11
N ALA A 395 -7.74 -3.81 10.99
CA ALA A 395 -8.09 -3.91 12.41
C ALA A 395 -8.02 -2.53 13.09
N PHE A 396 -6.97 -1.74 12.81
CA PHE A 396 -6.85 -0.36 13.26
C PHE A 396 -8.06 0.50 12.83
N ILE A 397 -8.43 0.48 11.54
CA ILE A 397 -9.61 1.22 11.05
C ILE A 397 -10.86 0.83 11.83
N LEU A 398 -11.08 -0.48 12.03
CA LEU A 398 -12.26 -0.99 12.72
C LEU A 398 -12.29 -0.56 14.20
N GLN A 399 -11.15 -0.64 14.89
CA GLN A 399 -11.03 -0.22 16.29
C GLN A 399 -11.23 1.29 16.44
N THR A 400 -10.56 2.10 15.61
CA THR A 400 -10.70 3.56 15.63
C THR A 400 -12.13 3.98 15.28
N TRP A 401 -12.75 3.31 14.32
CA TRP A 401 -14.14 3.59 13.96
C TRP A 401 -15.12 3.19 15.06
N ASN A 402 -14.94 2.05 15.73
CA ASN A 402 -15.73 1.69 16.90
C ASN A 402 -15.60 2.71 18.03
N ASN A 403 -14.38 3.14 18.35
CA ASN A 403 -14.15 4.18 19.37
C ASN A 403 -14.83 5.49 18.97
N TYR A 404 -14.71 5.89 17.71
CA TYR A 404 -15.37 7.07 17.16
C TYR A 404 -16.90 6.97 17.28
N TRP A 405 -17.48 5.83 16.90
CA TRP A 405 -18.91 5.56 17.04
C TRP A 405 -19.36 5.63 18.50
N ASN A 406 -18.61 5.01 19.41
CA ASN A 406 -18.94 4.98 20.83
C ASN A 406 -18.87 6.36 21.49
N SER A 407 -17.99 7.25 21.01
CA SER A 407 -17.90 8.63 21.48
C SER A 407 -19.01 9.55 20.93
N TYR A 408 -19.80 9.10 19.95
CA TYR A 408 -20.81 9.91 19.29
C TYR A 408 -22.13 9.96 20.07
N ASN A 409 -22.25 10.94 20.97
CA ASN A 409 -23.35 11.06 21.95
C ASN A 409 -24.54 11.93 21.47
N SER A 410 -24.77 12.06 20.16
CA SER A 410 -25.98 12.74 19.68
C SER A 410 -27.22 11.86 19.92
N ALA A 411 -28.41 12.45 20.01
CA ALA A 411 -29.65 11.70 20.16
C ALA A 411 -29.84 10.62 19.06
N SER A 412 -29.48 10.94 17.81
CA SER A 412 -29.49 9.97 16.70
C SER A 412 -28.43 8.88 16.83
N GLY A 413 -27.27 9.19 17.40
CA GLY A 413 -26.22 8.21 17.70
C GLY A 413 -26.68 7.21 18.76
N ILE A 414 -27.21 7.73 19.88
CA ILE A 414 -27.74 6.93 20.99
C ILE A 414 -28.83 5.97 20.48
N ARG A 415 -29.84 6.49 19.78
CA ARG A 415 -30.94 5.67 19.25
C ARG A 415 -30.47 4.58 18.30
N VAL A 416 -29.56 4.87 17.38
CA VAL A 416 -29.07 3.84 16.45
C VAL A 416 -28.22 2.79 17.17
N ARG A 417 -27.51 3.18 18.24
CA ARG A 417 -26.68 2.25 19.03
C ARG A 417 -27.50 1.22 19.81
N GLU A 418 -28.77 1.51 20.11
CA GLU A 418 -29.73 0.54 20.66
C GLU A 418 -29.94 -0.66 19.72
N TYR A 419 -29.81 -0.45 18.40
CA TYR A 419 -29.94 -1.51 17.39
C TYR A 419 -28.59 -2.02 16.87
N ILE A 420 -27.59 -1.13 16.78
CA ILE A 420 -26.26 -1.42 16.23
C ILE A 420 -25.19 -1.04 17.26
N GLY A 421 -24.87 -2.00 18.13
CA GLY A 421 -23.91 -1.81 19.21
C GLY A 421 -22.45 -1.66 18.76
N ALA A 422 -22.10 -2.12 17.55
CA ALA A 422 -20.74 -2.05 17.00
C ALA A 422 -20.75 -1.83 15.48
N VAL A 423 -19.70 -1.22 14.96
CA VAL A 423 -19.55 -0.98 13.52
C VAL A 423 -19.03 -2.23 12.81
N SER A 424 -19.49 -2.48 11.57
CA SER A 424 -19.04 -3.62 10.77
C SER A 424 -18.97 -3.26 9.29
N PRO A 425 -17.88 -3.61 8.58
CA PRO A 425 -17.81 -3.50 7.13
C PRO A 425 -18.79 -4.42 6.38
N LYS A 426 -19.34 -5.44 7.06
CA LYS A 426 -20.26 -6.44 6.48
C LYS A 426 -21.71 -5.94 6.36
N PHE A 427 -22.06 -4.81 6.98
CA PHE A 427 -23.40 -4.21 6.88
C PHE A 427 -23.74 -3.72 5.48
#